data_AF-A0A553FF80-F1
#
_entry.id   AF-A0A553FF80-F1
#
_cell.length_a   1.000
_cell.length_b   1.000
_cell.length_c   1.000
_cell.angle_alpha   90.00
_cell.angle_beta   90.00
_cell.angle_gamma   90.00
#
_symmetry.space_group_name_H-M   'P 1'
#
loop_
_entity.id
_entity.type
_entity.pdbx_description
1 polymer ?
#
loop_
_entity_poly.entity_id
_entity_poly.type
_entity_poly.pdbx_seq_one_letter_code
_entity_poly.pdbx_strand_id
1 'polypeptide(L)'
;MELEGDNLDCAREIQFSVIFPDQDKALKFGRVLLANNQKLSFCPYLENPEHPWEITTYPEMPASYENIISYQMLLEGQAKQYDGIYDGWYCPRQVR
;
A
#
# COMPACT_ATOMS: atom_id res chain seq x y z
N MET A 1 3.40 1.75 32.73
CA MET A 1 3.51 1.62 31.27
C MET A 1 2.67 2.75 30.70
N GLU A 2 3.27 3.90 30.45
CA GLU A 2 2.53 5.03 29.88
C GLU A 2 2.12 4.66 28.46
N LEU A 3 0.81 4.53 28.26
CA LEU A 3 0.19 4.48 26.95
C LEU A 3 0.25 5.89 26.37
N GLU A 4 1.44 6.36 25.99
CA GLU A 4 1.50 7.47 25.04
C GLU A 4 0.79 6.98 23.77
N GLY A 5 -0.41 7.54 23.54
CA GLY A 5 -1.17 7.32 22.34
C GLY A 5 -0.35 7.74 21.11
N ASP A 6 -0.64 7.13 19.98
CA ASP A 6 0.04 7.49 18.73
C ASP A 6 -0.57 8.77 18.14
N ASN A 7 0.27 9.75 17.81
CA ASN A 7 -0.18 10.99 17.19
C ASN A 7 -0.30 10.82 15.66
N LEU A 8 -1.48 10.46 15.18
CA LEU A 8 -1.75 10.17 13.77
C LEU A 8 -1.54 11.36 12.82
N ASP A 9 -1.47 12.59 13.34
CA ASP A 9 -1.20 13.79 12.53
C ASP A 9 0.26 13.89 12.06
N CYS A 10 1.17 13.16 12.69
CA CYS A 10 2.55 13.10 12.25
C CYS A 10 2.70 12.22 11.00
N ALA A 11 3.32 12.77 9.96
CA ALA A 11 3.66 12.05 8.75
C ALA A 11 4.55 10.83 9.04
N ARG A 12 4.27 9.73 8.35
CA ARG A 12 4.93 8.43 8.51
C ARG A 12 4.79 7.61 7.24
N GLU A 13 5.70 6.65 7.05
CA GLU A 13 5.54 5.65 5.99
C GLU A 13 4.41 4.68 6.38
N ILE A 14 3.32 4.74 5.63
CA ILE A 14 2.22 3.78 5.74
C ILE A 14 2.37 2.77 4.62
N GLN A 15 2.11 1.50 4.91
CA GLN A 15 2.19 0.42 3.93
C GLN A 15 0.81 0.16 3.36
N PHE A 16 0.68 0.09 2.04
CA PHE A 16 -0.56 -0.34 1.37
C PHE A 16 -0.24 -1.47 0.39
N SER A 17 -0.95 -2.58 0.52
CA SER A 17 -0.74 -3.78 -0.28
C SER A 17 -1.83 -3.99 -1.31
N VAL A 18 -1.42 -4.37 -2.52
CA VAL A 18 -2.29 -4.77 -3.62
C VAL A 18 -1.78 -6.08 -4.20
N ILE A 19 -2.65 -7.07 -4.32
CA ILE A 19 -2.34 -8.40 -4.84
C ILE A 19 -2.84 -8.56 -6.28
N PHE A 20 -2.13 -9.33 -7.09
CA PHE A 20 -2.36 -9.49 -8.52
C PHE A 20 -2.31 -10.97 -8.93
N PRO A 21 -3.15 -11.38 -9.91
CA PRO A 21 -3.13 -12.74 -10.45
C PRO A 21 -1.92 -13.04 -11.33
N ASP A 22 -1.28 -12.00 -11.87
CA ASP A 22 -0.25 -12.13 -12.90
C ASP A 22 0.92 -11.18 -12.63
N GLN A 23 2.13 -11.67 -12.90
CA GLN A 23 3.36 -10.95 -12.63
C GLN A 23 3.49 -9.69 -13.49
N ASP A 24 3.16 -9.78 -14.78
CA ASP A 24 3.27 -8.65 -15.70
C ASP A 24 2.27 -7.56 -15.35
N LYS A 25 1.08 -7.92 -14.86
CA LYS A 25 0.10 -6.96 -14.33
C LYS A 25 0.63 -6.23 -13.09
N ALA A 26 1.18 -6.97 -12.12
CA ALA A 26 1.82 -6.37 -10.94
C ALA A 26 2.96 -5.40 -11.32
N LEU A 27 3.83 -5.81 -12.26
CA LEU A 27 4.94 -4.98 -12.74
C LEU A 27 4.47 -3.74 -13.52
N LYS A 28 3.36 -3.82 -14.27
CA LYS A 28 2.78 -2.65 -14.95
C LYS A 28 2.23 -1.65 -13.93
N PHE A 29 1.52 -2.13 -12.92
CA PHE A 29 1.05 -1.30 -11.82
C PHE A 29 2.22 -0.66 -11.05
N GLY A 30 3.25 -1.43 -10.73
CA GLY A 30 4.48 -0.93 -10.09
C GLY A 30 5.15 0.18 -10.90
N ARG A 31 5.17 0.10 -12.23
CA ARG A 31 5.69 1.19 -13.09
C ARG A 31 4.90 2.47 -12.97
N VAL A 32 3.57 2.40 -12.86
CA VAL A 32 2.71 3.58 -12.65
C VAL A 32 3.06 4.25 -11.33
N LEU A 33 3.27 3.48 -10.27
CA LEU A 33 3.66 3.98 -8.96
C LEU A 33 5.06 4.61 -8.98
N LEU A 34 6.03 3.95 -9.60
CA LEU A 34 7.38 4.48 -9.77
C LEU A 34 7.40 5.78 -10.57
N ALA A 35 6.57 5.89 -11.62
CA ALA A 35 6.44 7.12 -12.40
C ALA A 35 5.90 8.30 -11.57
N ASN A 36 5.18 8.02 -10.48
CA ASN A 36 4.72 8.99 -9.49
C ASN A 36 5.68 9.14 -8.29
N ASN A 37 6.94 8.72 -8.46
CA ASN A 37 8.00 8.75 -7.43
C ASN A 37 7.61 8.02 -6.12
N GLN A 38 6.74 7.02 -6.20
CA GLN A 38 6.35 6.23 -5.03
C GLN A 38 7.40 5.16 -4.75
N LYS A 39 7.78 5.05 -3.48
CA LYS A 39 8.53 3.89 -2.97
C LYS A 39 7.60 2.68 -2.97
N LEU A 40 8.11 1.54 -3.45
CA LEU A 40 7.36 0.28 -3.48
C LEU A 40 8.26 -0.94 -3.27
N SER A 41 7.62 -2.05 -2.93
CA SER A 41 8.19 -3.40 -2.95
C SER A 41 7.37 -4.27 -3.90
N PHE A 42 7.99 -5.34 -4.37
CA PHE A 42 7.37 -6.34 -5.22
C PHE A 42 7.84 -7.72 -4.76
N CYS A 43 6.90 -8.57 -4.36
CA CYS A 43 7.21 -9.91 -3.84
C CYS A 43 6.11 -10.94 -4.17
N PRO A 44 6.43 -12.24 -4.13
CA PRO A 44 5.43 -13.28 -4.15
C PRO A 44 4.53 -13.22 -2.90
N TYR A 45 3.24 -13.42 -3.09
CA TYR A 45 2.23 -13.53 -2.04
C TYR A 45 1.73 -14.97 -1.96
N LEU A 46 1.98 -15.65 -0.85
CA LEU A 46 1.73 -17.09 -0.73
C LEU A 46 0.34 -17.43 -0.14
N GLU A 47 -0.34 -16.45 0.45
CA GLU A 47 -1.61 -16.67 1.14
C GLU A 47 -2.80 -16.74 0.19
N ASN A 48 -2.67 -16.20 -1.04
CA ASN A 48 -3.68 -16.27 -2.08
C ASN A 48 -3.13 -16.84 -3.41
N PRO A 49 -3.40 -18.13 -3.71
CA PRO A 49 -2.95 -18.76 -4.96
C PRO A 49 -3.52 -18.14 -6.24
N GLU A 50 -4.70 -17.51 -6.18
CA GLU A 50 -5.31 -16.82 -7.34
C GLU A 50 -4.65 -15.47 -7.59
N HIS A 51 -4.01 -14.88 -6.57
CA HIS A 51 -3.30 -13.61 -6.62
C HIS A 51 -1.90 -13.70 -5.99
N PRO A 52 -0.96 -14.42 -6.63
CA PRO A 52 0.30 -14.80 -6.02
C PRO A 52 1.37 -13.69 -6.04
N TRP A 53 1.02 -12.46 -6.42
CA TRP A 53 1.96 -11.35 -6.55
C TRP A 53 1.48 -10.14 -5.76
N GLU A 54 2.34 -9.56 -4.95
CA GLU A 54 2.03 -8.38 -4.14
C GLU A 54 2.91 -7.19 -4.57
N ILE A 55 2.28 -6.02 -4.65
CA ILE A 55 2.94 -4.72 -4.67
C ILE A 55 2.56 -4.00 -3.39
N THR A 56 3.54 -3.67 -2.56
CA THR A 56 3.34 -2.80 -1.40
C THR A 56 3.90 -1.42 -1.70
N THR A 57 3.14 -0.37 -1.39
CA THR A 57 3.56 1.03 -1.51
C THR A 57 3.80 1.64 -0.14
N TYR A 58 4.68 2.63 -0.10
CA TYR A 58 5.12 3.29 1.14
C TYR A 58 4.96 4.82 1.05
N PRO A 59 3.73 5.36 0.90
CA PRO A 59 3.53 6.81 0.99
C PRO A 59 3.90 7.35 2.37
N GLU A 60 4.56 8.52 2.39
CA GLU A 60 4.77 9.29 3.61
C GLU A 60 3.60 10.27 3.78
N MET A 61 2.73 10.01 4.77
CA MET A 61 1.57 10.85 5.03
C MET A 61 1.08 10.73 6.49
N PRO A 62 0.32 11.71 7.01
CA PRO A 62 -0.41 11.54 8.26
C PRO A 62 -1.40 10.37 8.16
N ALA A 63 -1.53 9.59 9.23
CA ALA A 63 -2.45 8.46 9.32
C ALA A 63 -3.89 8.88 9.65
N SER A 64 -4.32 10.03 9.12
CA SER A 64 -5.71 10.48 9.25
C SER A 64 -6.63 9.60 8.38
N TYR A 65 -7.89 9.49 8.81
CA TYR A 65 -8.92 8.75 8.06
C TYR A 65 -9.00 9.23 6.59
N GLU A 66 -9.00 10.55 6.38
CA GLU A 66 -9.11 11.15 5.05
C GLU A 66 -7.94 10.78 4.15
N ASN A 67 -6.71 10.81 4.65
CA ASN A 67 -5.52 10.46 3.87
C ASN A 67 -5.51 8.98 3.52
N ILE A 68 -5.81 8.11 4.49
CA ILE A 68 -5.82 6.65 4.29
C ILE A 68 -6.88 6.27 3.24
N ILE A 69 -8.11 6.76 3.38
CA ILE A 69 -9.18 6.46 2.43
C ILE A 69 -8.90 7.06 1.06
N SER A 70 -8.39 8.29 0.99
CA SER A 70 -8.07 8.91 -0.30
C SER A 70 -6.99 8.13 -1.05
N TYR A 71 -5.94 7.68 -0.35
CA TYR A 71 -4.87 6.89 -0.95
C TYR A 71 -5.34 5.48 -1.33
N GLN A 72 -6.15 4.83 -0.48
CA GLN A 72 -6.77 3.54 -0.80
C GLN A 72 -7.62 3.64 -2.08
N MET A 73 -8.51 4.63 -2.18
CA MET A 73 -9.36 4.81 -3.36
C MET A 73 -8.53 5.06 -4.63
N LEU A 74 -7.43 5.80 -4.52
CA LEU A 74 -6.49 6.02 -5.62
C LEU A 74 -5.84 4.70 -6.05
N LEU A 75 -5.33 3.91 -5.10
CA LEU A 75 -4.71 2.62 -5.38
C LEU A 75 -5.71 1.65 -6.01
N GLU A 76 -6.90 1.49 -5.43
CA GLU A 76 -7.96 0.63 -5.95
C GLU A 76 -8.35 1.01 -7.38
N GLY A 77 -8.51 2.30 -7.65
CA GLY A 77 -8.85 2.81 -8.98
C GLY A 77 -7.79 2.47 -10.04
N GLN A 78 -6.51 2.60 -9.69
CA GLN A 78 -5.39 2.27 -10.57
C GLN A 78 -5.19 0.75 -10.71
N ALA A 79 -5.26 0.01 -9.59
CA ALA A 79 -5.06 -1.43 -9.54
C ALA A 79 -6.12 -2.20 -10.35
N LYS A 80 -7.37 -1.72 -10.35
CA LYS A 80 -8.47 -2.32 -11.10
C LYS A 80 -8.21 -2.41 -12.61
N GLN A 81 -7.38 -1.52 -13.17
CA GLN A 81 -6.99 -1.57 -14.59
C GLN A 81 -6.10 -2.78 -14.92
N TYR A 82 -5.52 -3.40 -13.90
CA TYR A 82 -4.58 -4.51 -13.98
C TYR A 82 -5.09 -5.74 -13.21
N ASP A 83 -6.39 -5.84 -12.96
CA ASP A 83 -7.02 -6.91 -12.17
C ASP A 83 -6.41 -7.09 -10.77
N GLY A 84 -5.91 -6.00 -10.18
CA GLY A 84 -5.39 -5.97 -8.82
C GLY A 84 -6.49 -5.83 -7.78
N ILE A 85 -6.30 -6.48 -6.64
CA ILE A 85 -7.19 -6.40 -5.47
C ILE A 85 -6.43 -5.74 -4.33
N TYR A 86 -7.04 -4.73 -3.72
CA TYR A 86 -6.50 -4.13 -2.52
C TYR A 86 -6.63 -5.10 -1.34
N ASP A 87 -5.52 -5.36 -0.66
CA ASP A 87 -5.43 -6.37 0.41
C ASP A 87 -5.41 -5.74 1.80
N GLY A 88 -4.90 -4.51 1.94
CA GLY A 88 -4.95 -3.78 3.20
C GLY A 88 -3.87 -2.73 3.35
N TRP A 89 -3.79 -2.20 4.57
CA TRP A 89 -2.77 -1.24 4.97
C TRP A 89 -2.23 -1.54 6.36
N TYR A 90 -1.00 -1.11 6.60
CA TYR A 90 -0.34 -1.21 7.89
C TYR A 90 0.33 0.12 8.23
N CYS A 91 0.01 0.66 9.40
CA CYS A 91 0.70 1.81 9.96
C CYS A 91 1.63 1.34 11.07
N PRO A 92 2.96 1.43 10.88
CA PRO A 92 3.90 1.17 11.95
C PRO A 92 3.73 2.19 13.07
N ARG A 93 3.91 1.74 14.31
CA ARG A 93 3.95 2.64 15.47
C ARG A 93 5.19 3.54 15.34
N GLN A 94 5.01 4.84 15.55
CA GLN A 94 6.17 5.73 15.68
C GLN A 94 6.92 5.40 16.96
N VAL A 95 8.12 4.83 16.83
CA VAL A 95 9.07 4.71 17.94
C VAL A 95 9.87 6.01 17.94
N ARG A 96 9.69 6.82 18.98
CA ARG A 96 10.54 8.00 19.23
C ARG A 96 11.95 7.56 19.59
#